data_AF-A0A965Y5L5-F1
#
_entry.id   AF-A0A965Y5L5-F1
#
_cell.length_a   1.000
_cell.length_b   1.000
_cell.length_c   1.000
_cell.angle_alpha   90.00
_cell.angle_beta   90.00
_cell.angle_gamma   90.00
#
_symmetry.space_group_name_H-M   'P 1'
#
loop_
_entity.id
_entity.type
_entity.pdbx_description
1 polymer ?
#
loop_
_entity_poly.entity_id
_entity_poly.type
_entity_poly.pdbx_seq_one_letter_code
_entity_poly.pdbx_strand_id
1 'polypeptide(L)' 'MTAILTSISDGIGTVALNRPDAMNTFNTELASGLSDALLAMEADTSVRVVVVTGTGKNFSTGIDLKEYL' A
#
# COMPACT_ATOMS: atom_id res chain seq x y z
N MET A 1 8.74 -5.67 9.70
CA MET A 1 7.91 -4.50 9.33
C MET A 1 7.14 -4.88 8.07
N THR A 2 5.86 -4.53 7.96
CA THR A 2 5.02 -4.88 6.81
C THR A 2 5.24 -3.90 5.65
N ALA A 3 5.13 -4.38 4.41
CA ALA A 3 5.22 -3.54 3.21
C ALA A 3 4.02 -2.60 3.02
N ILE A 4 2.90 -2.85 3.70
CA ILE A 4 1.68 -2.03 3.66
C ILE A 4 1.22 -1.70 5.09
N LEU A 5 0.73 -0.47 5.28
CA LEU A 5 0.00 -0.05 6.47
C LEU A 5 -1.46 0.26 6.10
N THR A 6 -2.38 -0.06 6.99
CA THR A 6 -3.81 0.20 6.79
C THR A 6 -4.44 0.88 8.01
N SER A 7 -5.43 1.72 7.78
CA SER A 7 -6.29 2.29 8.83
C SER A 7 -7.66 2.63 8.26
N ILE A 8 -8.72 2.52 9.08
CA ILE A 8 -10.08 2.93 8.70
C ILE A 8 -10.58 3.95 9.72
N SER A 9 -11.05 5.10 9.23
CA SER A 9 -11.63 6.16 10.07
C SER A 9 -12.67 6.95 9.27
N ASP A 10 -13.84 7.22 9.85
CA ASP A 10 -14.94 7.98 9.24
C ASP A 10 -15.40 7.47 7.85
N GLY A 11 -15.24 6.16 7.64
CA GLY A 11 -15.52 5.48 6.38
C GLY A 11 -14.49 5.71 5.28
N ILE A 12 -13.29 6.18 5.63
CA ILE A 12 -12.14 6.31 4.75
C ILE A 12 -11.14 5.21 5.13
N GLY A 13 -10.94 4.27 4.21
CA GLY A 13 -9.84 3.30 4.28
C GLY A 13 -8.57 3.93 3.73
N THR A 14 -7.51 4.00 4.52
CA THR A 14 -6.19 4.48 4.06
C THR A 14 -5.26 3.28 3.93
N VAL A 15 -4.63 3.15 2.76
CA VAL A 15 -3.61 2.14 2.46
C VAL A 15 -2.32 2.87 2.11
N ALA A 16 -1.27 2.67 2.91
CA ALA A 16 0.03 3.30 2.69
C ALA A 16 1.09 2.29 2.26
N LEU A 17 1.73 2.55 1.12
CA LEU A 17 2.94 1.84 0.68
C LEU A 17 4.06 2.14 1.68
N ASN A 18 4.67 1.10 2.25
CA ASN A 18 5.56 1.23 3.40
C ASN A 18 6.94 0.59 3.16
N ARG A 19 7.59 1.00 2.08
CA ARG A 19 8.99 0.72 1.76
C ARG A 19 9.74 2.04 1.47
N PRO A 20 9.76 3.01 2.40
CA PRO A 20 10.26 4.36 2.12
C PRO A 20 11.75 4.38 1.75
N ASP A 21 12.56 3.50 2.34
CA ASP A 21 14.00 3.36 2.04
C ASP A 21 14.26 2.83 0.61
N ALA A 22 13.28 2.13 0.04
CA ALA A 22 13.26 1.68 -1.35
C ALA A 22 12.41 2.59 -2.25
N MET A 23 12.07 3.80 -1.80
CA MET A 23 11.23 4.75 -2.54
C MET A 23 9.87 4.16 -2.97
N ASN A 24 9.34 3.23 -2.17
CA ASN A 24 8.10 2.51 -2.40
C ASN A 24 8.02 1.84 -3.79
N THR A 25 9.14 1.36 -4.33
CA THR A 25 9.13 0.56 -5.55
C THR A 25 8.37 -0.75 -5.35
N PHE A 26 7.71 -1.25 -6.41
CA PHE A 26 6.95 -2.49 -6.38
C PHE A 26 7.86 -3.70 -6.44
N ASN A 27 7.92 -4.44 -5.33
CA ASN A 27 8.35 -5.82 -5.28
C ASN A 27 7.13 -6.75 -5.09
N THR A 28 7.33 -8.08 -5.13
CA THR A 28 6.23 -9.06 -4.96
C THR A 28 5.47 -8.84 -3.65
N GLU A 29 6.18 -8.61 -2.54
CA GLU A 29 5.58 -8.40 -1.22
C GLU A 29 4.70 -7.14 -1.15
N LEU A 30 5.16 -6.01 -1.73
CA LEU A 30 4.38 -4.78 -1.79
C LEU A 30 3.15 -4.96 -2.68
N ALA A 31 3.31 -5.63 -3.83
CA ALA A 31 2.23 -5.86 -4.78
C ALA A 31 1.14 -6.76 -4.19
N SER A 32 1.53 -7.89 -3.57
CA SER A 32 0.58 -8.80 -2.93
C SER A 32 -0.08 -8.13 -1.73
N GLY A 33 0.69 -7.43 -0.88
CA GLY A 33 0.16 -6.73 0.27
C GLY A 33 -0.84 -5.63 -0.12
N LEU A 34 -0.58 -4.90 -1.22
CA LEU A 34 -1.51 -3.88 -1.71
C LEU A 34 -2.81 -4.53 -2.20
N SER A 35 -2.71 -5.64 -2.93
CA SER A 35 -3.88 -6.41 -3.37
C SER A 35 -4.72 -6.88 -2.18
N ASP A 36 -4.09 -7.49 -1.18
CA ASP A 36 -4.75 -7.99 0.03
C ASP A 36 -5.43 -6.86 0.81
N ALA A 37 -4.75 -5.71 0.95
CA ALA A 37 -5.29 -4.54 1.61
C ALA A 37 -6.51 -3.97 0.87
N LEU A 38 -6.48 -3.88 -0.45
CA LEU A 38 -7.60 -3.37 -1.24
C LEU A 38 -8.81 -4.33 -1.18
N LEU A 39 -8.58 -5.65 -1.25
CA LEU A 39 -9.64 -6.66 -1.08
C LEU A 39 -10.26 -6.60 0.32
N ALA A 40 -9.44 -6.37 1.36
CA ALA A 40 -9.96 -6.17 2.72
C ALA A 40 -10.82 -4.90 2.84
N MET A 41 -10.41 -3.80 2.18
CA MET A 41 -11.19 -2.55 2.15
C MET A 41 -12.49 -2.70 1.36
N GLU A 42 -12.51 -3.49 0.28
CA GLU A 42 -13.71 -3.81 -0.48
C GLU A 42 -14.72 -4.62 0.34
N ALA A 43 -14.24 -5.58 1.13
CA ALA A 43 -15.08 -6.44 1.96
C ALA A 43 -15.68 -5.72 3.18
N ASP A 44 -15.08 -4.62 3.64
CA ASP A 44 -15.53 -3.86 4.80
C ASP A 44 -16.60 -2.83 4.41
N THR A 45 -17.85 -3.10 4.77
CA THR A 45 -19.00 -2.23 4.44
C THR A 45 -18.99 -0.88 5.15
N SER A 46 -18.11 -0.67 6.14
CA SER A 46 -17.89 0.65 6.73
C SER A 46 -17.04 1.57 5.85
N VAL A 47 -16.24 1.01 4.94
CA VAL A 47 -15.39 1.76 4.02
C VAL A 47 -16.21 2.26 2.83
N ARG A 48 -16.15 3.57 2.61
CA ARG A 48 -16.87 4.26 1.53
C ARG A 48 -15.93 4.78 0.46
N VAL A 49 -14.69 5.09 0.83
CA VAL A 49 -13.62 5.59 -0.05
C VAL A 49 -12.30 4.99 0.40
N VAL A 50 -11.45 4.65 -0.56
CA VAL A 50 -10.07 4.23 -0.29
C VAL A 50 -9.10 5.32 -0.74
N VAL A 51 -8.20 5.74 0.15
CA VAL A 51 -7.04 6.59 -0.15
C VAL A 51 -5.81 5.71 -0.20
N VAL A 52 -5.11 5.72 -1.33
CA VAL A 52 -3.81 5.06 -1.49
C VAL A 52 -2.72 6.12 -1.45
N THR A 53 -1.75 5.94 -0.56
CA THR A 53 -0.63 6.88 -0.36
C THR A 53 0.69 6.13 -0.14
N GLY A 54 1.81 6.84 0.03
CA GLY A 54 3.11 6.25 0.36
C GLY A 54 3.66 6.87 1.65
N THR A 55 4.37 6.08 2.45
CA THR A 55 5.15 6.61 3.57
C THR A 55 6.46 7.23 3.08
N GLY A 56 7.01 8.16 3.85
CA GLY A 56 8.24 8.86 3.50
C GLY A 56 8.04 9.92 2.43
N LYS A 57 9.05 10.13 1.59
CA LYS A 57 9.12 11.27 0.66
C LYS A 57 8.32 11.08 -0.62
N ASN A 58 8.17 9.84 -1.09
CA ASN A 58 7.63 9.52 -2.41
C ASN A 58 6.40 8.63 -2.28
N PHE A 59 5.43 8.77 -3.19
CA PHE A 59 4.35 7.79 -3.33
C PHE A 59 4.91 6.42 -3.72
N SER A 60 5.44 6.31 -4.94
CA SER A 60 6.17 5.17 -5.49
C SER A 60 6.99 5.65 -6.70
N THR A 61 8.12 5.02 -6.95
CA THR A 61 9.01 5.36 -8.09
C THR A 61 9.05 4.27 -9.17
N GLY A 62 8.11 3.31 -9.16
CA GLY A 62 7.96 2.29 -10.20
C GLY A 62 8.26 0.87 -9.69
N ILE A 63 8.83 0.03 -10.55
CA ILE A 63 9.14 -1.38 -10.24
C ILE A 63 10.50 -1.51 -9.56
N ASP A 64 10.63 -2.45 -8.62
CA ASP A 64 11.88 -2.77 -7.97
C ASP A 64 12.79 -3.59 -8.90
N LEU A 65 13.76 -2.91 -9.53
CA LEU A 65 14.69 -3.56 -10.44
C LEU A 65 15.60 -4.59 -9.75
N LYS A 66 15.78 -4.54 -8.43
CA LYS A 66 16.63 -5.49 -7.69
C LYS A 66 16.00 -6.86 -7.52
N GLU A 67 14.67 -6.96 -7.63
CA GLU A 67 13.98 -8.26 -7.58
C GLU A 67 13.91 -8.90 -8.98
N TYR A 68 13.98 -8.09 -10.03
CA TYR A 68 13.91 -8.54 -11.42
C TYR A 68 15.27 -8.90 -12.05
N LEU A 69 16.38 -8.60 -11.38
CA LEU A 69 17.76 -8.85 -11.84
C LEU A 69 18.47 -9.84 -10.91
#